data_AF-A0AAU8G040-F1
#
_entry.id   AF-A0AAU8G040-F1
#
_cell.length_a   1.000
_cell.length_b   1.000
_cell.length_c   1.000
_cell.angle_alpha   90.00
_cell.angle_beta   90.00
_cell.angle_gamma   90.00
#
_symmetry.space_group_name_H-M   'P 1'
#
loop_
_entity.id
_entity.type
_entity.pdbx_description
1 polymer ?
#
loop_
_entity_poly.entity_id
_entity_poly.type
_entity_poly.pdbx_seq_one_letter_code
_entity_poly.pdbx_strand_id
1 'polypeptide(L)'
;MTTDPSRHLRPRLDAALAALDEASAAPPGEAVEPLSRARALLDVALDEAMAEALLAGSSMRSVAEAAGVAPNTVPPRLARTPALAGYSGPDGRVSAEGVTRARYDRERGTPPPEPTTVVEPLRFRRRT
;
A
#
# COMPACT_ATOMS: atom_id res chain seq x y z
N MET A 1 -22.55 3.12 -11.38
CA MET A 1 -21.59 4.16 -10.95
C MET A 1 -20.23 3.48 -10.82
N THR A 2 -19.37 3.61 -11.82
CA THR A 2 -18.02 3.06 -11.75
C THR A 2 -17.18 4.06 -10.96
N THR A 3 -16.91 3.77 -9.69
CA THR A 3 -15.94 4.53 -8.90
C THR A 3 -14.60 4.42 -9.60
N ASP A 4 -14.08 5.51 -10.13
CA ASP A 4 -12.74 5.56 -10.70
C ASP A 4 -11.73 5.19 -9.59
N PRO A 5 -11.07 4.02 -9.65
CA PRO A 5 -10.14 3.59 -8.60
C PRO A 5 -8.98 4.57 -8.44
N SER A 6 -8.64 5.34 -9.49
CA SER A 6 -7.62 6.38 -9.46
C SER A 6 -8.01 7.58 -8.58
N ARG A 7 -9.30 7.76 -8.24
CA ARG A 7 -9.77 8.89 -7.42
C ARG A 7 -9.15 8.90 -6.02
N HIS A 8 -8.86 7.73 -5.46
CA HIS A 8 -8.28 7.61 -4.12
C HIS A 8 -6.78 7.91 -4.06
N LEU A 9 -6.08 7.83 -5.20
CA LEU A 9 -4.65 8.14 -5.30
C LEU A 9 -4.40 9.66 -5.41
N ARG A 10 -5.33 10.38 -6.03
CA ARG A 10 -5.15 11.79 -6.40
C ARG A 10 -4.71 12.71 -5.26
N PRO A 11 -5.34 12.69 -4.06
CA PRO A 11 -4.89 13.54 -2.95
C PRO A 11 -3.44 13.28 -2.52
N ARG A 12 -2.99 12.01 -2.58
CA ARG A 12 -1.62 11.64 -2.23
C ARG A 12 -0.62 12.08 -3.29
N LEU A 13 -0.99 11.95 -4.56
CA LEU A 13 -0.16 12.44 -5.68
C LEU A 13 -0.05 13.96 -5.65
N ASP A 14 -1.15 14.67 -5.40
CA ASP A 14 -1.15 16.13 -5.27
C ASP A 14 -0.26 16.58 -4.09
N ALA A 15 -0.33 15.89 -2.94
CA ALA A 15 0.55 16.16 -1.80
C ALA A 15 2.03 15.82 -2.10
N ALA A 16 2.29 14.75 -2.87
CA ALA A 16 3.64 14.38 -3.26
C ALA A 16 4.23 15.43 -4.22
N LEU A 17 3.43 15.94 -5.17
CA LEU A 17 3.83 17.03 -6.06
C LEU A 17 4.15 18.30 -5.26
N ALA A 18 3.30 18.68 -4.29
CA ALA A 18 3.59 19.84 -3.44
C ALA A 18 4.91 19.69 -2.65
N ALA A 19 5.22 18.49 -2.14
CA ALA A 19 6.49 18.21 -1.48
C ALA A 19 7.69 18.23 -2.44
N LEU A 20 7.50 17.79 -3.70
CA LEU A 20 8.53 17.90 -4.74
C LEU A 20 8.77 19.36 -5.14
N ASP A 21 7.73 20.18 -5.22
CA ASP A 21 7.85 21.61 -5.49
C ASP A 21 8.63 22.31 -4.36
N GLU A 22 8.34 22.01 -3.09
CA GLU A 22 9.09 22.48 -1.93
C GLU A 22 10.57 22.10 -2.02
N ALA A 23 10.87 20.83 -2.33
CA ALA A 23 12.24 20.35 -2.52
C ALA A 23 12.97 21.05 -3.67
N SER A 24 12.27 21.35 -4.77
CA SER A 24 12.85 21.99 -5.95
C SER A 24 13.29 23.44 -5.70
N ALA A 25 12.65 24.12 -4.75
CA ALA A 25 12.96 25.48 -4.36
C ALA A 25 14.01 25.57 -3.23
N ALA A 26 14.32 24.46 -2.57
CA ALA A 26 15.20 24.40 -1.41
C ALA A 26 16.68 24.17 -1.80
N PRO A 27 17.64 24.67 -0.99
CA PRO A 27 19.04 24.24 -1.09
C PRO A 27 19.19 22.72 -0.89
N PRO A 28 20.22 22.07 -1.46
CA PRO A 28 20.36 20.60 -1.42
C PRO A 28 20.30 19.95 -0.04
N GLY A 29 20.82 20.60 1.00
CA GLY A 29 20.78 20.08 2.37
C GLY A 29 19.39 20.13 3.02
N GLU A 30 18.58 21.11 2.63
CA GLU A 30 17.21 21.30 3.14
C GLU A 30 16.19 20.49 2.33
N ALA A 31 16.50 20.14 1.09
CA ALA A 31 15.64 19.31 0.23
C ALA A 31 15.45 17.87 0.74
N VAL A 32 16.28 17.39 1.67
CA VAL A 32 16.22 16.00 2.18
C VAL A 32 14.87 15.69 2.83
N GLU A 33 14.34 16.59 3.64
CA GLU A 33 13.06 16.40 4.34
C GLU A 33 11.86 16.34 3.37
N PRO A 34 11.63 17.35 2.49
CA PRO A 34 10.51 17.30 1.55
C PRO A 34 10.63 16.13 0.56
N LEU A 35 11.84 15.76 0.11
CA LEU A 35 12.03 14.56 -0.72
C LEU A 35 11.67 13.26 0.03
N SER A 36 12.02 13.16 1.32
CA SER A 36 11.63 12.01 2.15
C SER A 36 10.10 11.93 2.30
N ARG A 37 9.44 13.07 2.49
CA ARG A 37 7.98 13.17 2.56
C ARG A 37 7.32 12.77 1.24
N ALA A 38 7.82 13.27 0.11
CA ALA A 38 7.36 12.90 -1.22
C ALA A 38 7.51 11.39 -1.47
N ARG A 39 8.66 10.80 -1.12
CA ARG A 39 8.89 9.35 -1.23
C ARG A 39 7.85 8.56 -0.43
N ALA A 40 7.60 8.95 0.83
CA ALA A 40 6.63 8.26 1.67
C ALA A 40 5.20 8.30 1.09
N LEU A 41 4.80 9.43 0.52
CA LEU A 41 3.50 9.58 -0.15
C LEU A 41 3.40 8.71 -1.41
N LEU A 42 4.46 8.67 -2.22
CA LEU A 42 4.54 7.83 -3.41
C LEU A 42 4.57 6.33 -3.08
N ASP A 43 5.24 5.93 -2.00
CA ASP A 43 5.25 4.53 -1.54
C ASP A 43 3.83 4.06 -1.19
N VAL A 44 3.04 4.90 -0.50
CA VAL A 44 1.64 4.57 -0.20
C VAL A 44 0.80 4.51 -1.48
N ALA A 45 0.96 5.46 -2.40
CA ALA A 45 0.24 5.45 -3.67
C ALA A 45 0.60 4.22 -4.52
N LEU A 46 1.87 3.78 -4.49
CA LEU A 46 2.33 2.56 -5.15
C LEU A 46 1.70 1.32 -4.54
N ASP A 47 1.65 1.21 -3.20
CA ASP A 47 1.02 0.08 -2.52
C ASP A 47 -0.46 -0.07 -2.95
N GLU A 48 -1.21 1.03 -2.97
CA GLU A 48 -2.61 1.06 -3.42
C GLU A 48 -2.77 0.68 -4.90
N ALA A 49 -1.90 1.20 -5.78
CA ALA A 49 -1.92 0.87 -7.20
C ALA A 49 -1.60 -0.62 -7.46
N MET A 50 -0.66 -1.19 -6.71
CA MET A 50 -0.36 -2.63 -6.76
C MET A 50 -1.57 -3.47 -6.34
N ALA A 51 -2.28 -3.08 -5.27
CA ALA A 51 -3.47 -3.77 -4.82
C ALA A 51 -4.59 -3.76 -5.88
N GLU A 52 -4.87 -2.59 -6.48
CA GLU A 52 -5.87 -2.48 -7.54
C GLU A 52 -5.46 -3.27 -8.80
N ALA A 53 -4.18 -3.24 -9.19
CA ALA A 53 -3.69 -4.05 -10.32
C ALA A 53 -3.89 -5.55 -10.10
N LEU A 54 -3.68 -6.03 -8.88
CA LEU A 54 -3.97 -7.41 -8.50
C LEU A 54 -5.48 -7.68 -8.53
N LEU A 55 -6.33 -6.79 -8.01
CA LEU A 55 -7.78 -6.98 -8.07
C LEU A 55 -8.31 -6.97 -9.50
N ALA A 56 -7.66 -6.24 -10.41
CA ALA A 56 -7.95 -6.22 -11.85
C ALA A 56 -7.42 -7.45 -12.62
N GLY A 57 -6.78 -8.41 -11.94
CA GLY A 57 -6.34 -9.68 -12.54
C GLY A 57 -4.84 -9.82 -12.80
N SER A 58 -4.02 -8.79 -12.54
CA SER A 58 -2.57 -8.91 -12.70
C SER A 58 -1.98 -9.97 -11.77
N SER A 59 -0.85 -10.55 -12.14
CA SER A 59 -0.14 -11.51 -11.29
C SER A 59 0.75 -10.78 -10.25
N MET A 60 1.04 -11.42 -9.12
CA MET A 60 1.97 -10.88 -8.12
C MET A 60 3.37 -10.66 -8.69
N ARG A 61 3.81 -11.52 -9.60
CA ARG A 61 5.11 -11.39 -10.28
C ARG A 61 5.15 -10.17 -11.20
N SER A 62 4.15 -10.00 -12.07
CA SER A 62 4.08 -8.86 -13.00
C SER A 62 3.93 -7.53 -12.27
N VAL A 63 3.21 -7.51 -11.14
CA VAL A 63 3.11 -6.33 -10.28
C VAL A 63 4.45 -5.99 -9.62
N ALA A 64 5.17 -6.98 -9.11
CA ALA A 64 6.50 -6.77 -8.53
C ALA A 64 7.50 -6.23 -9.58
N GLU A 65 7.48 -6.78 -10.78
CA GLU A 65 8.30 -6.34 -11.91
C GLU A 65 7.98 -4.89 -12.30
N ALA A 66 6.70 -4.55 -12.47
CA ALA A 66 6.27 -3.20 -12.80
C ALA A 66 6.63 -2.18 -11.69
N ALA A 67 6.60 -2.61 -10.43
CA ALA A 67 7.00 -1.78 -9.29
C ALA A 67 8.52 -1.70 -9.08
N GLY A 68 9.32 -2.46 -9.82
CA GLY A 68 10.78 -2.51 -9.65
C GLY A 68 11.23 -3.08 -8.31
N VAL A 69 10.44 -3.97 -7.70
CA VAL A 69 10.74 -4.58 -6.38
C VAL A 69 10.86 -6.09 -6.48
N ALA A 70 11.50 -6.69 -5.47
CA ALA A 70 11.53 -8.13 -5.35
C ALA A 70 10.11 -8.68 -5.05
N PRO A 71 9.71 -9.85 -5.58
CA PRO A 71 8.36 -10.39 -5.38
C PRO A 71 7.96 -10.56 -3.91
N ASN A 72 8.90 -10.87 -3.02
CA ASN A 72 8.66 -11.01 -1.58
C ASN A 72 8.39 -9.68 -0.85
N THR A 73 8.62 -8.54 -1.50
CA THR A 73 8.29 -7.20 -0.99
C THR A 73 6.81 -6.86 -1.17
N VAL A 74 6.13 -7.51 -2.12
CA VAL A 74 4.72 -7.21 -2.44
C VAL A 74 3.76 -7.64 -1.31
N PRO A 75 3.76 -8.88 -0.80
CA PRO A 75 2.79 -9.33 0.21
C PRO A 75 2.61 -8.42 1.45
N PRO A 76 3.69 -7.93 2.12
CA PRO A 76 3.53 -7.02 3.26
C PRO A 76 3.17 -5.58 2.84
N ARG A 77 3.40 -5.18 1.59
CA ARG A 77 2.91 -3.90 1.04
C ARG A 77 1.39 -3.95 0.85
N LEU A 78 0.87 -5.04 0.28
CA LEU A 78 -0.57 -5.25 0.10
C LEU A 78 -1.35 -5.22 1.43
N ALA A 79 -0.77 -5.79 2.49
CA ALA A 79 -1.39 -5.81 3.82
C ALA A 79 -1.58 -4.42 4.43
N ARG A 80 -0.91 -3.38 3.91
CA ARG A 80 -1.07 -1.98 4.34
C ARG A 80 -2.16 -1.22 3.57
N THR A 81 -2.72 -1.84 2.52
CA THR A 81 -3.76 -1.21 1.69
C THR A 81 -5.15 -1.50 2.25
N PRO A 82 -6.08 -0.53 2.27
CA PRO A 82 -7.46 -0.78 2.68
C PRO A 82 -8.14 -1.88 1.88
N ALA A 83 -7.82 -2.00 0.58
CA ALA A 83 -8.42 -2.99 -0.30
C ALA A 83 -8.04 -4.44 0.04
N LEU A 84 -6.85 -4.67 0.60
CA LEU A 84 -6.31 -6.02 0.84
C LEU A 84 -5.94 -6.33 2.29
N ALA A 85 -5.93 -5.35 3.21
CA ALA A 85 -5.59 -5.56 4.62
C ALA A 85 -6.49 -6.59 5.31
N GLY A 86 -7.78 -6.65 4.97
CA GLY A 86 -8.73 -7.67 5.45
C GLY A 86 -8.33 -9.11 5.11
N TYR A 87 -7.54 -9.30 4.06
CA TYR A 87 -7.17 -10.60 3.52
C TYR A 87 -5.76 -11.03 3.90
N SER A 88 -5.10 -10.31 4.82
CA SER A 88 -3.78 -10.69 5.31
C SER A 88 -3.86 -11.91 6.22
N GLY A 89 -2.88 -12.80 6.10
CA GLY A 89 -2.68 -13.90 7.05
C GLY A 89 -2.13 -13.43 8.40
N PRO A 90 -1.99 -14.35 9.37
CA PRO A 90 -1.44 -14.06 10.69
C PRO A 90 0.01 -13.52 10.68
N ASP A 91 0.74 -13.73 9.59
CA ASP A 91 2.09 -13.22 9.37
C ASP A 91 2.13 -11.77 8.85
N GLY A 92 0.97 -11.11 8.76
CA GLY A 92 0.84 -9.74 8.28
C GLY A 92 1.11 -9.60 6.78
N ARG A 93 0.93 -10.67 6.00
CA ARG A 93 1.14 -10.69 4.55
C ARG A 93 -0.11 -11.15 3.81
N VAL A 94 -0.34 -10.58 2.63
CA VAL A 94 -1.41 -11.03 1.75
C VAL A 94 -0.88 -12.12 0.82
N SER A 95 -1.43 -13.33 0.94
CA SER A 95 -1.09 -14.47 0.09
C SER A 95 -1.81 -14.42 -1.26
N ALA A 96 -1.42 -15.29 -2.20
CA ALA A 96 -2.14 -15.45 -3.47
C ALA A 96 -3.59 -15.92 -3.26
N GLU A 97 -3.84 -16.73 -2.23
CA GLU A 97 -5.19 -17.14 -1.83
C GLU A 97 -6.00 -15.94 -1.30
N GLY A 98 -5.38 -15.08 -0.47
CA GLY A 98 -5.98 -13.84 0.00
C GLY A 98 -6.40 -12.92 -1.16
N VAL A 99 -5.53 -12.74 -2.16
CA VAL A 99 -5.86 -11.99 -3.39
C VAL A 99 -7.02 -12.65 -4.15
N THR A 100 -7.02 -13.97 -4.28
CA THR A 100 -8.08 -14.72 -4.97
C THR A 100 -9.42 -14.53 -4.27
N ARG A 101 -9.43 -14.54 -2.93
CA ARG A 101 -10.62 -14.27 -2.12
C ARG A 101 -11.11 -12.84 -2.28
N ALA A 102 -10.19 -11.87 -2.24
CA ALA A 102 -10.53 -10.46 -2.43
C ALA A 102 -11.17 -10.19 -3.80
N ARG A 103 -10.67 -10.82 -4.86
CA ARG A 103 -11.29 -10.74 -6.20
C ARG A 103 -12.72 -11.29 -6.19
N TYR A 104 -12.90 -12.47 -5.62
CA TYR A 104 -14.21 -13.12 -5.53
C TYR A 104 -15.23 -12.27 -4.75
N ASP A 105 -14.81 -11.69 -3.63
CA ASP A 105 -15.68 -10.83 -2.82
C ASP A 105 -16.04 -9.54 -3.57
N ARG A 106 -15.06 -8.91 -4.25
CA ARG A 106 -15.29 -7.73 -5.09
C ARG A 106 -16.25 -8.01 -6.24
N GLU A 107 -16.12 -9.15 -6.91
CA GLU A 107 -17.04 -9.58 -7.97
C GLU A 107 -18.48 -9.75 -7.46
N ARG A 108 -18.65 -10.09 -6.19
CA ARG A 108 -19.96 -10.27 -5.53
C ARG A 108 -20.48 -9.03 -4.82
N GLY A 109 -19.70 -7.95 -4.79
CA GLY A 109 -20.03 -6.75 -4.02
C GLY A 109 -19.98 -6.97 -2.50
N THR A 110 -19.30 -8.03 -2.04
CA THR A 110 -19.05 -8.27 -0.62
C THR A 110 -17.99 -7.27 -0.16
N PRO A 111 -18.23 -6.51 0.93
CA PRO A 111 -17.20 -5.61 1.46
C PRO A 111 -16.00 -6.40 2.00
N PRO A 112 -14.78 -5.82 1.97
CA PRO A 112 -13.61 -6.46 2.57
C PRO A 112 -13.87 -6.81 4.05
N PRO A 113 -13.38 -7.96 4.53
CA PRO A 113 -13.44 -8.28 5.95
C PRO A 113 -12.63 -7.26 6.75
N GLU A 114 -12.96 -7.13 8.03
CA GLU A 114 -12.17 -6.29 8.93
C GLU A 114 -10.73 -6.81 8.99
N PRO A 115 -9.71 -5.93 8.93
CA PRO A 115 -8.32 -6.34 9.06
C PRO A 115 -8.13 -7.09 10.37
N THR A 116 -7.53 -8.27 10.31
CA THR A 116 -7.13 -8.97 11.52
C THR A 116 -6.04 -8.14 12.19
N THR A 117 -6.40 -7.43 13.27
CA THR A 117 -5.42 -6.67 14.06
C THR A 117 -4.41 -7.64 14.63
N VAL A 118 -3.18 -7.58 14.13
CA VAL A 118 -2.05 -8.35 14.65
C VAL A 118 -1.88 -7.98 16.12
N VAL A 119 -1.98 -8.98 17.00
CA VAL A 119 -1.82 -8.83 18.45
C VAL A 119 -0.49 -8.11 18.74
N GLU A 120 -0.56 -7.03 19.51
CA GLU A 120 0.59 -6.19 19.80
C GLU A 120 1.70 -7.02 20.48
N PRO A 121 2.94 -7.03 19.97
CA PRO A 121 4.02 -7.82 20.56
C PRO A 121 4.25 -7.37 22.00
N LEU A 122 4.23 -8.32 22.94
CA LEU A 122 4.46 -8.06 24.36
C LEU A 122 5.78 -7.31 24.54
N ARG A 123 5.70 -6.04 24.95
CA ARG A 123 6.88 -5.24 25.26
C ARG A 123 7.35 -5.56 26.68
N PHE A 124 8.62 -5.92 26.81
CA PHE A 124 9.24 -6.10 28.11
C PHE A 124 9.34 -4.75 28.83
N ARG A 125 8.58 -4.56 29.92
CA ARG A 125 8.78 -3.41 30.82
C ARG A 125 9.93 -3.74 31.78
N ARG A 126 11.03 -2.98 31.72
CA ARG A 126 12.04 -3.00 32.80
C ARG A 126 11.37 -2.52 34.09
N ARG A 127 11.53 -3.28 35.17
CA ARG A 127 11.23 -2.79 36.53
C ARG A 127 12.35 -1.83 36.92
N THR A 128 11.99 -0.58 37.20
CA THR A 128 12.81 0.35 38.00
C THR A 128 12.61 0.08 39.46
#